data_AF-A0A7U2FFL8-F1
#
_entry.id   AF-A0A7U2FFL8-F1
#
_cell.length_a   1.000
_cell.length_b   1.000
_cell.length_c   1.000
_cell.angle_alpha   90.00
_cell.angle_beta   90.00
_cell.angle_gamma   90.00
#
_symmetry.space_group_name_H-M   'P 1'
#
loop_
_entity.id
_entity.type
_entity.pdbx_description
1 polymer ?
#
loop_
_entity_poly.entity_id
_entity_poly.type
_entity_poly.pdbx_seq_one_letter_code
_entity_poly.pdbx_strand_id
1 'polypeptide(L)'
;MPDPKWPAVIPILEATGEYMSPDTKKTTRSDFTNFFIRFQPAPDAHPAYQHLFLIHQRLAKLLIEHPAMVQNVQQTFATPANSKNKVYFMWDFVLRTFQHLAAQVDPHDPNSSPMFQDVIGRALQAKMLTIDETGQLNKMNASVGYSDDAGVEFTDEIKVLANELDRFPDGCAACGRDRRDDDKPLLMCARCKDEKYCSTDCQKKRWKKHKPECKPV
;
A
#
# COMPACT_ATOMS: atom_id res chain seq x y z
N MET A 1 1.35 -1.58 -25.12
CA MET A 1 0.92 -0.18 -25.01
C MET A 1 -0.40 -0.19 -24.27
N PRO A 2 -0.61 0.66 -23.26
CA PRO A 2 -1.84 0.63 -22.47
C PRO A 2 -3.05 0.83 -23.39
N ASP A 3 -4.17 0.17 -23.07
CA ASP A 3 -5.41 0.28 -23.84
C ASP A 3 -5.77 1.77 -24.01
N PRO A 4 -5.85 2.29 -25.25
CA PRO A 4 -6.10 3.71 -25.52
C PRO A 4 -7.45 4.20 -24.99
N LYS A 5 -8.33 3.30 -24.52
CA LYS A 5 -9.65 3.63 -23.97
C LYS A 5 -9.63 3.98 -22.49
N TRP A 6 -8.58 3.67 -21.74
CA TRP A 6 -8.56 3.99 -20.31
C TRP A 6 -8.21 5.46 -20.07
N PRO A 7 -8.89 6.12 -19.12
CA PRO A 7 -8.58 7.50 -18.78
C PRO A 7 -7.12 7.60 -18.33
N ALA A 8 -6.47 8.74 -18.61
CA ALA A 8 -5.09 8.99 -18.20
C ALA A 8 -4.94 8.96 -16.67
N VAL A 9 -5.98 9.37 -15.96
CA VAL A 9 -6.06 9.44 -14.50
C VAL A 9 -7.39 8.85 -14.03
N ILE A 10 -7.35 8.07 -12.95
CA ILE A 10 -8.52 7.51 -12.28
C ILE A 10 -8.57 8.07 -10.85
N PRO A 11 -9.37 9.10 -10.57
CA PRO A 11 -9.38 9.71 -9.24
C PRO A 11 -10.08 8.80 -8.22
N ILE A 12 -9.48 8.65 -7.04
CA ILE A 12 -10.06 8.00 -5.86
C ILE A 12 -10.35 9.09 -4.83
N LEU A 13 -11.55 9.65 -4.92
CA LEU A 13 -11.99 10.76 -4.07
C LEU A 13 -12.64 10.28 -2.78
N GLU A 14 -13.25 9.10 -2.79
CA GLU A 14 -13.97 8.52 -1.66
C GLU A 14 -13.91 6.99 -1.70
N ALA A 15 -14.18 6.35 -0.57
CA ALA A 15 -14.29 4.89 -0.50
C ALA A 15 -15.66 4.44 -1.00
N THR A 16 -15.73 3.99 -2.26
CA THR A 16 -16.99 3.51 -2.85
C THR A 16 -17.35 2.09 -2.41
N GLY A 17 -16.40 1.33 -1.86
CA GLY A 17 -16.52 -0.10 -1.60
C GLY A 17 -16.41 -0.96 -2.86
N GLU A 18 -16.38 -0.35 -4.05
CA GLU A 18 -16.34 -1.06 -5.33
C GLU A 18 -14.90 -1.29 -5.80
N TYR A 19 -14.60 -2.55 -6.12
CA TYR A 19 -13.30 -2.92 -6.68
C TYR A 19 -13.26 -2.64 -8.18
N MET A 20 -12.66 -1.51 -8.55
CA MET A 20 -12.39 -1.18 -9.94
C MET A 20 -11.29 -2.07 -10.51
N SER A 21 -11.57 -2.76 -11.62
CA SER A 21 -10.60 -3.61 -12.33
C SER A 21 -10.96 -3.71 -13.81
N PRO A 22 -9.99 -3.79 -14.73
CA PRO A 22 -10.24 -4.20 -16.11
C PRO A 22 -10.57 -5.70 -16.17
N ASP A 23 -11.03 -6.18 -17.34
CA ASP A 23 -11.36 -7.59 -17.55
C ASP A 23 -10.11 -8.47 -17.40
N THR A 24 -10.06 -9.26 -16.33
CA THR A 24 -8.91 -10.10 -15.95
C THR A 24 -8.61 -11.20 -16.97
N LYS A 25 -9.59 -11.59 -17.79
CA LYS A 25 -9.42 -12.62 -18.83
C LYS A 25 -8.83 -12.06 -20.11
N LYS A 26 -8.88 -10.74 -20.31
CA LYS A 26 -8.44 -10.06 -21.53
C LYS A 26 -7.24 -9.14 -21.32
N THR A 27 -6.95 -8.77 -20.08
CA THR A 27 -5.92 -7.78 -19.74
C THR A 27 -4.65 -8.48 -19.28
N THR A 28 -3.50 -8.15 -19.90
CA THR A 28 -2.18 -8.66 -19.50
C THR A 28 -1.80 -8.17 -18.10
N ARG A 29 -0.91 -8.86 -17.36
CA ARG A 29 -0.45 -8.37 -16.05
C ARG A 29 0.24 -7.02 -16.12
N SER A 30 0.98 -6.77 -17.20
CA SER A 30 1.57 -5.46 -17.50
C SER A 30 0.50 -4.39 -17.61
N ASP A 31 -0.50 -4.59 -18.46
CA ASP A 31 -1.56 -3.59 -18.65
C ASP A 31 -2.47 -3.47 -17.42
N PHE A 32 -2.69 -4.57 -16.71
CA PHE A 32 -3.41 -4.59 -15.44
C PHE A 32 -2.71 -3.72 -14.40
N THR A 33 -1.39 -3.82 -14.27
CA THR A 33 -0.61 -2.94 -13.39
C THR A 33 -0.66 -1.48 -13.88
N ASN A 34 -0.55 -1.27 -15.19
CA ASN A 34 -0.67 0.06 -15.80
C ASN A 34 -2.03 0.73 -15.55
N PHE A 35 -3.10 -0.04 -15.39
CA PHE A 35 -4.41 0.48 -15.00
C PHE A 35 -4.38 1.05 -13.58
N PHE A 36 -3.84 0.29 -12.61
CA PHE A 36 -3.82 0.72 -11.20
C PHE A 36 -2.85 1.87 -10.92
N ILE A 37 -1.73 2.00 -11.65
CA ILE A 37 -0.82 3.14 -11.47
C ILE A 37 -1.41 4.47 -11.99
N ARG A 38 -2.53 4.44 -12.73
CA ARG A 38 -3.27 5.64 -13.15
C ARG A 38 -4.17 6.19 -12.05
N PHE A 39 -4.36 5.42 -10.98
CA PHE A 39 -5.18 5.86 -9.88
C PHE A 39 -4.50 7.04 -9.19
N GLN A 40 -5.26 8.03 -8.74
CA GLN A 40 -4.75 9.19 -8.01
C GLN A 40 -5.56 9.37 -6.73
N PRO A 41 -4.90 9.53 -5.56
CA PRO A 41 -5.62 9.80 -4.33
C PRO A 41 -6.26 11.19 -4.37
N ALA A 42 -7.28 11.43 -3.53
CA ALA A 42 -7.81 12.78 -3.33
C ALA A 42 -6.69 13.79 -3.02
N PRO A 43 -6.72 15.02 -3.57
CA PRO A 43 -5.67 16.02 -3.34
C PRO A 43 -5.46 16.37 -1.86
N ASP A 44 -6.52 16.26 -1.07
CA ASP A 44 -6.59 16.51 0.38
C ASP A 44 -6.67 15.20 1.20
N ALA A 45 -6.28 14.07 0.60
CA ALA A 45 -6.22 12.79 1.30
C ALA A 45 -5.29 12.88 2.53
N HIS A 46 -5.66 12.12 3.56
CA HIS A 46 -4.86 11.94 4.75
C HIS A 46 -3.44 11.45 4.38
N PRO A 47 -2.37 12.08 4.87
CA PRO A 47 -0.98 11.75 4.55
C PRO A 47 -0.62 10.26 4.66
N ALA A 48 -1.12 9.57 5.68
CA ALA A 48 -0.91 8.11 5.81
C ALA A 48 -1.57 7.29 4.68
N TYR A 49 -2.78 7.69 4.24
CA TYR A 49 -3.43 7.08 3.08
C TYR A 49 -2.61 7.35 1.82
N GLN A 50 -2.27 8.63 1.57
CA GLN A 50 -1.51 9.05 0.40
C GLN A 50 -0.15 8.35 0.32
N HIS A 51 0.54 8.21 1.44
CA HIS A 51 1.81 7.47 1.55
C HIS A 51 1.67 6.03 1.08
N LEU A 52 0.74 5.26 1.70
CA LEU A 52 0.51 3.87 1.32
C LEU A 52 0.01 3.73 -0.12
N PHE A 53 -0.79 4.68 -0.60
CA PHE A 53 -1.30 4.67 -1.95
C PHE A 53 -0.17 4.76 -2.97
N LEU A 54 0.67 5.78 -2.84
CA LEU A 54 1.76 6.05 -3.78
C LEU A 54 2.87 5.00 -3.69
N ILE A 55 3.23 4.56 -2.49
CA ILE A 55 4.30 3.57 -2.31
C ILE A 55 3.91 2.20 -2.89
N HIS A 56 2.64 1.77 -2.75
CA HIS A 56 2.18 0.52 -3.34
C HIS A 56 2.14 0.60 -4.87
N GLN A 57 1.73 1.74 -5.46
CA GLN A 57 1.82 1.92 -6.91
C GLN A 57 3.26 1.84 -7.42
N ARG A 58 4.20 2.50 -6.74
CA ARG A 58 5.62 2.46 -7.09
C ARG A 58 6.21 1.05 -6.94
N LEU A 59 5.89 0.34 -5.86
CA LEU A 59 6.32 -1.05 -5.66
C LEU A 59 5.73 -1.96 -6.74
N ALA A 60 4.42 -1.87 -7.02
CA ALA A 60 3.79 -2.67 -8.06
C ALA A 60 4.44 -2.46 -9.43
N LYS A 61 4.82 -1.20 -9.75
CA LYS A 61 5.56 -0.86 -10.96
C LYS A 61 6.96 -1.51 -11.00
N LEU A 62 7.76 -1.33 -9.96
CA LEU A 62 9.10 -1.94 -9.90
C LEU A 62 9.04 -3.47 -9.98
N LEU A 63 8.05 -4.07 -9.32
CA LEU A 63 7.87 -5.52 -9.31
C LEU A 63 7.43 -6.05 -10.68
N ILE A 64 6.52 -5.40 -11.40
CA ILE A 64 6.10 -5.84 -12.75
C ILE A 64 7.20 -5.64 -13.80
N GLU A 65 8.05 -4.62 -13.62
CA GLU A 65 9.19 -4.31 -14.50
C GLU A 65 10.43 -5.17 -14.21
N HIS A 66 10.42 -5.93 -13.12
CA HIS A 66 11.54 -6.79 -12.71
C HIS A 66 11.83 -7.90 -13.74
N PRO A 67 13.10 -8.25 -14.02
CA PRO A 67 13.45 -9.29 -15.00
C PRO A 67 12.79 -10.66 -14.74
N ALA A 68 12.62 -11.04 -13.47
CA ALA A 68 11.94 -12.28 -13.08
C ALA A 68 10.45 -12.33 -13.46
N MET A 69 9.83 -11.21 -13.86
CA MET A 69 8.44 -11.18 -14.33
C MET A 69 8.29 -11.40 -15.83
N VAL A 70 9.39 -11.46 -16.61
CA VAL A 70 9.33 -11.52 -18.09
C VAL A 70 8.45 -12.65 -18.64
N GLN A 71 8.43 -13.80 -17.98
CA GLN A 71 7.61 -14.95 -18.39
C GLN A 71 6.10 -14.75 -18.11
N ASN A 72 5.76 -13.80 -17.25
CA ASN A 72 4.41 -13.59 -16.73
C ASN A 72 3.72 -12.33 -17.26
N VAL A 73 4.48 -11.31 -17.68
CA VAL A 73 3.94 -9.96 -17.94
C VAL A 73 2.90 -9.90 -19.06
N GLN A 74 3.04 -10.74 -20.11
CA GLN A 74 2.12 -10.78 -21.25
C GLN A 74 0.95 -11.77 -21.06
N GLN A 75 1.01 -12.61 -20.04
CA GLN A 75 -0.14 -13.47 -19.72
C GLN A 75 -1.27 -12.60 -19.17
N THR A 76 -2.52 -12.99 -19.44
CA THR A 76 -3.66 -12.29 -18.85
C THR A 76 -3.70 -12.52 -17.35
N PHE A 77 -4.29 -11.59 -16.60
CA PHE A 77 -4.32 -11.66 -15.15
C PHE A 77 -4.93 -12.98 -14.62
N ALA A 78 -5.97 -13.49 -15.30
CA ALA A 78 -6.64 -14.74 -14.93
C ALA A 78 -5.86 -16.02 -15.33
N THR A 79 -4.87 -15.94 -16.21
CA THR A 79 -4.05 -17.10 -16.60
C THR A 79 -3.07 -17.45 -15.50
N PRO A 80 -2.93 -18.74 -15.10
CA PRO A 80 -1.90 -19.16 -14.16
C PRO A 80 -0.49 -18.71 -14.58
N ALA A 81 0.33 -18.23 -13.63
CA ALA A 81 1.67 -17.73 -13.93
C ALA A 81 2.57 -18.83 -14.52
N ASN A 82 3.34 -18.48 -15.55
CA ASN A 82 4.36 -19.35 -16.13
C ASN A 82 5.56 -19.53 -15.18
N SER A 83 5.92 -18.47 -14.46
CA SER A 83 6.94 -18.50 -13.41
C SER A 83 6.32 -18.11 -12.07
N LYS A 84 6.28 -19.05 -11.13
CA LYS A 84 5.87 -18.83 -9.76
C LYS A 84 7.10 -18.57 -8.89
N ASN A 85 7.59 -17.34 -8.97
CA ASN A 85 8.71 -16.85 -8.16
C ASN A 85 8.27 -15.77 -7.14
N LYS A 86 9.16 -15.41 -6.23
CA LYS A 86 8.92 -14.46 -5.13
C LYS A 86 8.59 -13.06 -5.58
N VAL A 87 9.08 -12.63 -6.75
CA VAL A 87 8.73 -11.33 -7.32
C VAL A 87 7.29 -11.34 -7.84
N TYR A 88 6.87 -12.42 -8.50
CA TYR A 88 5.47 -12.60 -8.90
C TYR A 88 4.53 -12.61 -7.69
N PHE A 89 4.88 -13.36 -6.64
CA PHE A 89 4.12 -13.35 -5.39
C PHE A 89 3.98 -11.94 -4.82
N MET A 90 5.10 -11.23 -4.66
CA MET A 90 5.11 -9.91 -4.05
C MET A 90 4.34 -8.89 -4.90
N TRP A 91 4.44 -8.97 -6.22
CA TRP A 91 3.65 -8.16 -7.15
C TRP A 91 2.14 -8.34 -6.92
N ASP A 92 1.64 -9.58 -6.91
CA ASP A 92 0.21 -9.86 -6.70
C ASP A 92 -0.22 -9.43 -5.29
N PHE A 93 0.60 -9.69 -4.28
CA PHE A 93 0.32 -9.33 -2.89
C PHE A 93 0.18 -7.81 -2.70
N VAL A 94 1.16 -7.03 -3.18
CA VAL A 94 1.16 -5.56 -3.14
C VAL A 94 -0.02 -4.99 -3.92
N LEU A 95 -0.30 -5.52 -5.12
CA LEU A 95 -1.38 -5.01 -5.96
C LEU A 95 -2.77 -5.27 -5.34
N ARG A 96 -2.97 -6.41 -4.67
CA ARG A 96 -4.21 -6.66 -3.90
C ARG A 96 -4.34 -5.72 -2.70
N THR A 97 -3.23 -5.40 -2.03
CA THR A 97 -3.24 -4.39 -0.94
C THR A 97 -3.66 -3.03 -1.44
N PHE A 98 -3.13 -2.63 -2.59
CA PHE A 98 -3.54 -1.40 -3.24
C PHE A 98 -5.03 -1.39 -3.60
N GLN A 99 -5.56 -2.48 -4.15
CA GLN A 99 -6.99 -2.58 -4.47
C GLN A 99 -7.89 -2.42 -3.23
N HIS A 100 -7.53 -3.03 -2.09
CA HIS A 100 -8.27 -2.82 -0.84
C HIS A 100 -8.18 -1.36 -0.35
N LEU A 101 -7.00 -0.75 -0.43
CA LEU A 101 -6.79 0.65 -0.05
C LEU A 101 -7.63 1.59 -0.93
N ALA A 102 -7.64 1.38 -2.23
CA ALA A 102 -8.37 2.23 -3.17
C ALA A 102 -9.90 2.08 -3.06
N ALA A 103 -10.40 0.86 -2.83
CA ALA A 103 -11.84 0.60 -2.81
C ALA A 103 -12.49 0.87 -1.45
N GLN A 104 -11.82 0.53 -0.33
CA GLN A 104 -12.48 0.38 0.97
C GLN A 104 -11.98 1.33 2.07
N VAL A 105 -10.95 2.12 1.80
CA VAL A 105 -10.38 3.04 2.80
C VAL A 105 -10.71 4.47 2.38
N ASP A 106 -11.35 5.20 3.29
CA ASP A 106 -11.68 6.61 3.09
C ASP A 106 -10.37 7.41 2.96
N PRO A 107 -10.16 8.13 1.84
CA PRO A 107 -8.94 8.90 1.63
C PRO A 107 -8.70 9.98 2.69
N HIS A 108 -9.75 10.60 3.24
CA HIS A 108 -9.66 11.74 4.16
C HIS A 108 -9.64 11.29 5.63
N ASP A 109 -10.30 10.18 5.94
CA ASP A 109 -10.31 9.60 7.28
C ASP A 109 -10.07 8.07 7.22
N PRO A 110 -8.86 7.62 6.87
CA PRO A 110 -8.56 6.20 6.73
C PRO A 110 -8.74 5.46 8.06
N ASN A 111 -8.58 6.16 9.17
CA ASN A 111 -8.86 5.63 10.50
C ASN A 111 -10.35 5.35 10.73
N SER A 112 -11.29 5.88 9.95
CA SER A 112 -12.69 5.48 10.06
C SER A 112 -12.96 4.11 9.45
N SER A 113 -12.14 3.69 8.48
CA SER A 113 -12.32 2.47 7.70
C SER A 113 -11.75 1.24 8.43
N PRO A 114 -12.54 0.16 8.65
CA PRO A 114 -12.05 -1.07 9.24
C PRO A 114 -10.86 -1.69 8.47
N MET A 115 -10.92 -1.63 7.14
CA MET A 115 -9.90 -2.18 6.23
C MET A 115 -8.52 -1.53 6.38
N PHE A 116 -8.42 -0.33 6.96
CA PHE A 116 -7.13 0.37 7.02
C PHE A 116 -6.11 -0.35 7.90
N GLN A 117 -6.54 -1.01 8.98
CA GLN A 117 -5.63 -1.80 9.81
C GLN A 117 -5.11 -3.03 9.07
N ASP A 118 -5.96 -3.69 8.29
CA ASP A 118 -5.55 -4.82 7.45
C ASP A 118 -4.55 -4.37 6.38
N VAL A 119 -4.78 -3.21 5.75
CA VAL A 119 -3.84 -2.62 4.79
C VAL A 119 -2.48 -2.33 5.44
N ILE A 120 -2.44 -1.75 6.64
CA ILE A 120 -1.20 -1.51 7.39
C ILE A 120 -0.49 -2.83 7.70
N GLY A 121 -1.22 -3.85 8.18
CA GLY A 121 -0.68 -5.17 8.47
C GLY A 121 -0.07 -5.82 7.22
N ARG A 122 -0.75 -5.73 6.08
CA ARG A 122 -0.26 -6.25 4.79
C ARG A 122 0.94 -5.45 4.29
N ALA A 123 0.99 -4.14 4.48
CA ALA A 123 2.16 -3.32 4.16
C ALA A 123 3.38 -3.75 4.99
N LEU A 124 3.20 -3.97 6.30
CA LEU A 124 4.27 -4.46 7.17
C LEU A 124 4.73 -5.87 6.76
N GLN A 125 3.81 -6.77 6.43
CA GLN A 125 4.17 -8.09 5.91
C GLN A 125 4.95 -8.02 4.60
N ALA A 126 4.53 -7.17 3.66
CA ALA A 126 5.25 -6.96 2.40
C ALA A 126 6.67 -6.47 2.66
N LYS A 127 6.86 -5.50 3.57
CA LYS A 127 8.19 -5.05 4.01
C LYS A 127 9.03 -6.19 4.54
N MET A 128 8.53 -6.87 5.58
CA MET A 128 9.26 -7.94 6.27
C MET A 128 9.70 -9.05 5.32
N LEU A 129 8.83 -9.47 4.40
CA LEU A 129 9.15 -10.52 3.42
C LEU A 129 10.08 -10.05 2.29
N THR A 130 10.05 -8.77 1.94
CA THR A 130 10.88 -8.21 0.86
C THR A 130 12.33 -8.00 1.31
N ILE A 131 12.52 -7.58 2.56
CA ILE A 131 13.85 -7.31 3.13
C ILE A 131 14.44 -8.51 3.88
N ASP A 132 13.70 -9.62 3.96
CA ASP A 132 14.14 -10.84 4.63
C ASP A 132 15.35 -11.46 3.92
N GLU A 133 16.41 -11.71 4.68
CA GLU A 133 17.62 -12.39 4.23
C GLU A 133 17.66 -13.86 4.69
N THR A 134 16.68 -14.31 5.50
CA THR A 134 16.65 -15.67 6.06
C THR A 134 16.00 -16.71 5.14
N GLY A 135 15.41 -16.26 4.02
CA GLY A 135 14.72 -17.11 3.04
C GLY A 135 13.33 -17.55 3.53
N GLN A 136 12.72 -16.85 4.47
CA GLN A 136 11.37 -17.10 4.96
C GLN A 136 10.35 -17.06 3.82
N LEU A 137 10.43 -16.06 2.93
CA LEU A 137 9.53 -15.96 1.79
C LEU A 137 9.62 -17.19 0.88
N ASN A 138 10.83 -17.63 0.54
CA ASN A 138 11.05 -18.81 -0.30
C ASN A 138 10.45 -20.08 0.34
N LYS A 139 10.63 -20.26 1.66
CA LYS A 139 10.05 -21.40 2.40
C LYS A 139 8.51 -21.36 2.38
N MET A 140 7.93 -20.18 2.61
CA MET A 140 6.47 -19.99 2.55
C MET A 140 5.92 -20.29 1.16
N ASN A 141 6.56 -19.74 0.13
CA ASN A 141 6.22 -19.92 -1.28
C ASN A 141 6.30 -21.40 -1.71
N ALA A 142 7.37 -22.10 -1.33
CA ALA A 142 7.53 -23.53 -1.62
C ALA A 142 6.38 -24.37 -1.06
N SER A 143 5.85 -24.03 0.13
CA SER A 143 4.74 -24.77 0.74
C SER A 143 3.41 -24.65 -0.02
N VAL A 144 3.27 -23.65 -0.90
CA VAL A 144 2.09 -23.42 -1.75
C VAL A 144 2.38 -23.61 -3.24
N GLY A 145 3.48 -24.29 -3.58
CA GLY A 145 3.80 -24.70 -4.95
C GLY A 145 4.43 -23.62 -5.84
N TYR A 146 5.15 -22.67 -5.25
CA TYR A 146 6.09 -21.79 -5.95
C TYR A 146 7.47 -22.45 -5.92
N SER A 147 8.14 -22.55 -7.07
CA SER A 147 9.41 -23.29 -7.20
C SER A 147 10.44 -22.59 -8.08
N ASP A 148 10.15 -21.38 -8.58
CA ASP A 148 10.95 -20.72 -9.62
C ASP A 148 11.83 -19.60 -9.04
N ASP A 149 12.20 -19.70 -7.76
CA ASP A 149 12.98 -18.70 -7.02
C ASP A 149 14.49 -18.76 -7.29
N ALA A 150 14.98 -19.78 -8.01
CA ALA A 150 16.40 -19.99 -8.23
C ALA A 150 17.06 -18.79 -8.95
N GLY A 151 17.98 -18.11 -8.26
CA GLY A 151 18.69 -16.94 -8.78
C GLY A 151 17.83 -15.67 -8.88
N VAL A 152 16.60 -15.68 -8.38
CA VAL A 152 15.72 -14.52 -8.31
C VAL A 152 16.04 -13.78 -7.01
N GLU A 153 16.24 -12.47 -7.07
CA GLU A 153 16.38 -11.60 -5.90
C GLU A 153 15.61 -10.30 -6.11
N PHE A 154 15.16 -9.66 -5.02
CA PHE A 154 14.65 -8.30 -5.11
C PHE A 154 15.81 -7.32 -5.34
N THR A 155 15.61 -6.31 -6.19
CA THR A 155 16.59 -5.24 -6.38
C THR A 155 16.71 -4.38 -5.13
N ASP A 156 17.85 -3.68 -4.98
CA ASP A 156 18.05 -2.74 -3.88
C ASP A 156 17.00 -1.63 -3.87
N GLU A 157 16.57 -1.17 -5.06
CA GLU A 157 15.51 -0.17 -5.18
C GLU A 157 14.18 -0.68 -4.59
N ILE A 158 13.80 -1.93 -4.87
CA ILE A 158 12.61 -2.56 -4.29
C ILE A 158 12.76 -2.68 -2.77
N LYS A 159 13.94 -3.09 -2.27
CA LYS A 159 14.20 -3.23 -0.83
C LYS A 159 14.16 -1.88 -0.10
N VAL A 160 14.76 -0.85 -0.67
CA VAL A 160 14.72 0.53 -0.14
C VAL A 160 13.29 1.02 -0.09
N LEU A 161 12.53 0.87 -1.18
CA LEU A 161 11.14 1.31 -1.20
C LEU A 161 10.26 0.50 -0.25
N ALA A 162 10.47 -0.81 -0.11
CA ALA A 162 9.74 -1.64 0.84
C ALA A 162 10.02 -1.23 2.30
N ASN A 163 11.22 -0.75 2.62
CA ASN A 163 11.55 -0.22 3.95
C ASN A 163 10.77 1.04 4.33
N GLU A 164 10.20 1.75 3.36
CA GLU A 164 9.38 2.94 3.58
C GLU A 164 7.90 2.60 3.84
N LEU A 165 7.45 1.35 3.67
CA LEU A 165 6.04 0.96 3.79
C LEU A 165 5.39 1.28 5.15
N ASP A 166 6.17 1.29 6.22
CA ASP A 166 5.73 1.59 7.59
C ASP A 166 6.20 2.97 8.09
N ARG A 167 6.89 3.74 7.25
CA ARG A 167 7.39 5.09 7.57
C ARG A 167 6.37 6.15 7.19
N PHE A 168 5.29 6.21 7.96
CA PHE A 168 4.26 7.22 7.76
C PHE A 168 4.81 8.64 8.01
N PRO A 169 4.36 9.65 7.24
CA PRO A 169 4.70 11.04 7.52
C PRO A 169 4.33 11.43 8.95
N ASP A 170 5.25 12.13 9.63
CA ASP A 170 4.97 12.79 10.91
C ASP A 170 3.81 13.78 10.73
N GLY A 171 2.83 13.75 11.64
CA GLY A 171 1.68 14.64 11.52
C GLY A 171 0.62 14.39 12.57
N CYS A 172 -0.48 15.15 12.48
CA CYS A 172 -1.63 14.97 13.34
C CYS A 172 -2.22 13.57 13.13
N ALA A 173 -2.33 12.76 14.18
CA ALA A 173 -2.84 11.39 14.08
C ALA A 173 -4.32 11.29 13.63
N ALA A 174 -5.04 12.42 13.53
CA ALA A 174 -6.43 12.47 13.10
C ALA A 174 -6.63 12.99 11.66
N CYS A 175 -5.81 13.94 11.20
CA CYS A 175 -5.96 14.58 9.89
C CYS A 175 -4.65 14.65 9.09
N GLY A 176 -3.55 14.19 9.67
CA GLY A 176 -2.19 14.18 9.13
C GLY A 176 -1.52 15.53 8.92
N ARG A 177 -2.19 16.67 9.18
CA ARG A 177 -1.53 17.99 9.14
C ARG A 177 -0.27 18.02 10.01
N ASP A 178 0.80 18.57 9.46
CA ASP A 178 2.11 18.70 10.09
C ASP A 178 2.16 19.87 11.11
N ARG A 179 1.22 20.82 10.98
CA ARG A 179 1.09 22.00 11.85
C ARG A 179 -0.34 22.30 12.27
N ARG A 180 -0.46 23.22 13.22
CA ARG A 180 -1.73 23.81 13.67
C ARG A 180 -2.18 24.95 12.75
N ASP A 181 -3.44 25.38 12.89
CA ASP A 181 -4.00 26.49 12.10
C ASP A 181 -3.23 27.82 12.29
N ASP A 182 -2.58 27.99 13.45
CA ASP A 182 -1.74 29.13 13.79
C ASP A 182 -0.25 28.90 13.49
N ASP A 183 0.08 27.94 12.62
CA ASP A 183 1.42 27.51 12.22
C ASP A 183 2.32 26.99 13.37
N LYS A 184 1.74 26.82 14.57
CA LYS A 184 2.45 26.28 15.74
C LYS A 184 2.67 24.77 15.65
N PRO A 185 3.65 24.23 16.41
CA PRO A 185 3.87 22.79 16.52
C PRO A 185 2.63 22.04 17.03
N LEU A 186 2.47 20.80 16.58
CA LEU A 186 1.38 19.93 17.02
C LEU A 186 1.37 19.73 18.54
N LEU A 187 0.16 19.62 19.10
CA LEU A 187 -0.07 19.23 20.49
C LEU A 187 0.26 17.75 20.66
N MET A 188 0.96 17.40 21.73
CA MET A 188 1.17 16.00 22.08
C MET A 188 0.10 15.52 23.04
N CYS A 189 -0.24 14.23 22.99
CA CYS A 189 -1.10 13.62 24.00
C CYS A 189 -0.48 13.83 25.40
N ALA A 190 -1.19 14.54 26.28
CA ALA A 190 -0.67 14.88 27.61
C ALA A 190 -0.36 13.65 28.49
N ARG A 191 -0.95 12.49 28.17
CA ARG A 191 -0.78 11.25 28.93
C ARG A 191 0.42 10.42 28.47
N CYS A 192 0.49 10.07 27.19
CA CYS A 192 1.54 9.19 26.67
C CYS A 192 2.69 9.93 25.98
N LYS A 193 2.50 11.21 25.63
CA LYS A 193 3.48 12.01 24.87
C LYS A 193 3.94 11.37 23.55
N ASP A 194 3.10 10.51 22.95
CA ASP A 194 3.44 9.74 21.74
C ASP A 194 2.69 10.24 20.50
N GLU A 195 1.34 10.25 20.51
CA GLU A 195 0.55 10.79 19.40
C GLU A 195 0.49 12.35 19.41
N LYS A 196 0.49 12.94 18.21
CA LYS A 196 0.44 14.39 17.95
C LYS A 196 -0.91 14.81 17.33
N TYR A 197 -1.39 16.02 17.60
CA TYR A 197 -2.66 16.57 17.11
C TYR A 197 -2.57 18.06 16.79
N CYS A 198 -3.23 18.51 15.72
CA CYS A 198 -3.28 19.94 15.40
C CYS A 198 -4.29 20.71 16.28
N SER A 199 -5.23 20.02 16.93
CA SER A 199 -6.22 20.62 17.83
C SER A 199 -6.74 19.60 18.85
N THR A 200 -7.39 20.09 19.90
CA THR A 200 -8.12 19.24 20.86
C THR A 200 -9.26 18.48 20.20
N ASP A 201 -9.84 18.99 19.11
CA ASP A 201 -10.91 18.32 18.39
C ASP A 201 -10.38 17.15 17.57
N CYS A 202 -9.21 17.31 16.94
CA CYS A 202 -8.49 16.19 16.32
C CYS A 202 -8.12 15.11 17.35
N GLN A 203 -7.68 15.52 18.55
CA GLN A 203 -7.43 14.57 19.64
C GLN A 203 -8.71 13.83 20.04
N LYS A 204 -9.84 14.52 20.24
CA LYS A 204 -11.13 13.90 20.57
C LYS A 204 -11.59 12.94 19.47
N LYS A 205 -11.43 13.32 18.20
CA LYS A 205 -11.77 12.48 17.05
C LYS A 205 -10.99 11.15 17.06
N ARG A 206 -9.68 11.22 17.31
CA ARG A 206 -8.80 10.03 17.36
C ARG A 206 -8.90 9.25 18.69
N TRP A 207 -9.42 9.86 19.76
CA TRP A 207 -9.41 9.30 21.12
C TRP A 207 -9.99 7.90 21.24
N LYS A 208 -11.09 7.59 20.55
CA LYS A 208 -11.71 6.26 20.61
C LYS A 208 -10.72 5.14 20.24
N LYS A 209 -9.85 5.39 19.26
CA LYS A 209 -8.83 4.44 18.79
C LYS A 209 -7.51 4.56 19.53
N HIS A 210 -7.14 5.76 19.96
CA HIS A 210 -5.91 5.97 20.73
C HIS A 210 -6.01 5.45 22.18
N LYS A 211 -7.19 5.54 22.81
CA LYS A 211 -7.40 5.21 24.22
C LYS A 211 -6.89 3.82 24.65
N PRO A 212 -7.11 2.73 23.88
CA PRO A 212 -6.58 1.40 24.20
C PRO A 212 -5.04 1.32 24.17
N GLU A 213 -4.39 2.12 23.32
CA GLU A 213 -2.94 2.13 23.09
C GLU A 213 -2.22 3.14 24.03
N CYS A 214 -2.96 4.12 24.56
CA CYS A 214 -2.45 5.23 25.35
C CYS A 214 -1.96 4.79 26.75
N LYS A 215 -0.64 4.66 26.90
CA LYS A 215 0.04 4.35 28.17
C LYS A 215 0.69 5.61 28.76
N PRO A 216 0.51 5.90 30.07
CA PRO A 216 1.22 7.01 30.73
C PRO A 216 2.74 6.89 30.57
N VAL A 217 3.40 8.03 30.40
CA VAL A 217 4.87 8.16 30.57
C VAL A 217 5.28 8.06 32.03
#